data_AF-A0A0F9C0Y2-F1
#
_entry.id   AF-A0A0F9C0Y2-F1
#
_cell.length_a   1.000
_cell.length_b   1.000
_cell.length_c   1.000
_cell.angle_alpha   90.00
_cell.angle_beta   90.00
_cell.angle_gamma   90.00
#
_symmetry.space_group_name_H-M   'P 1'
#
loop_
_entity.id
_entity.type
_entity.pdbx_description
1 polymer ?
#
loop_
_entity_poly.entity_id
_entity_poly.type
_entity_poly.pdbx_seq_one_letter_code
_entity_poly.pdbx_strand_id
1 'polypeptide(L)' 'TLEINPYHFPAATSMGQSYLELGNPVSALESFRRALRLNPDLEGIRVQVVRLARMVEDK' A
#
# COMPACT_ATOMS: atom_id res chain seq x y z
N THR A 1 -6.38 -19.10 18.32
CA THR A 1 -5.62 -17.86 18.04
C THR A 1 -5.88 -17.52 16.59
N LEU A 2 -6.43 -16.33 16.30
CA LEU A 2 -6.62 -15.88 14.92
C LEU A 2 -5.25 -15.44 14.40
N GLU A 3 -4.50 -16.37 13.83
CA GLU A 3 -3.26 -16.06 13.13
C GLU A 3 -3.61 -15.16 11.94
N ILE A 4 -3.36 -13.86 12.07
CA ILE A 4 -3.42 -12.94 10.93
C ILE A 4 -2.37 -13.44 9.95
N ASN A 5 -2.84 -14.09 8.89
CA ASN A 5 -1.98 -14.63 7.85
C ASN A 5 -1.04 -13.50 7.37
N PRO A 6 0.29 -13.61 7.61
CA PRO A 6 1.24 -12.54 7.29
C PRO A 6 1.34 -12.27 5.78
N TYR A 7 0.72 -13.11 4.95
CA TYR A 7 0.64 -13.03 3.49
C TYR A 7 -0.66 -12.40 2.94
N HIS A 8 -1.45 -11.71 3.77
CA HIS A 8 -2.72 -11.11 3.33
C HIS A 8 -2.54 -9.74 2.65
N PHE A 9 -2.17 -9.75 1.35
CA PHE A 9 -2.06 -8.52 0.54
C PHE A 9 -3.34 -7.65 0.49
N PRO A 10 -4.58 -8.17 0.61
CA PRO A 10 -5.76 -7.32 0.64
C PRO A 10 -5.80 -6.41 1.87
N ALA A 11 -5.35 -6.89 3.04
CA ALA A 11 -5.26 -6.04 4.23
C ALA A 11 -4.22 -4.91 4.05
N ALA A 12 -3.06 -5.22 3.48
CA ALA A 12 -2.05 -4.20 3.16
C ALA A 12 -2.58 -3.16 2.15
N THR A 13 -3.41 -3.59 1.20
CA THR A 13 -4.11 -2.71 0.26
C THR A 13 -5.12 -1.81 0.98
N SER A 14 -5.96 -2.36 1.85
CA SER A 14 -6.94 -1.58 2.62
C SER A 14 -6.26 -0.58 3.54
N MET A 15 -5.17 -0.96 4.22
CA MET A 15 -4.36 -0.03 5.02
C MET A 15 -3.82 1.13 4.18
N GLY A 16 -3.32 0.85 2.97
CA GLY A 16 -2.87 1.88 2.05
C GLY A 16 -3.96 2.89 1.70
N GLN A 17 -5.18 2.40 1.43
CA GLN A 17 -6.34 3.27 1.18
C GLN A 17 -6.71 4.10 2.40
N SER A 18 -6.78 3.50 3.59
CA SER A 18 -7.07 4.24 4.83
C SER A 18 -6.04 5.33 5.11
N TYR A 19 -4.75 5.08 4.84
CA TYR A 19 -3.73 6.12 4.97
C TYR A 19 -3.89 7.27 3.96
N LEU A 20 -4.41 7.00 2.75
CA LEU A 20 -4.75 8.07 1.80
C LEU A 20 -5.91 8.93 2.32
N GLU A 21 -6.94 8.32 2.88
CA GLU A 21 -8.08 9.03 3.49
C GLU A 21 -7.63 9.89 4.68
N LEU A 22 -6.63 9.43 5.43
CA LEU A 22 -6.00 10.18 6.52
C LEU A 22 -5.00 11.25 6.04
N GLY A 23 -4.82 11.44 4.73
CA GLY A 23 -3.87 12.41 4.19
C GLY A 23 -2.41 12.08 4.45
N ASN A 24 -2.09 10.81 4.70
CA ASN A 24 -0.74 10.32 4.96
C ASN A 24 -0.21 9.48 3.78
N PRO A 25 0.29 10.13 2.71
CA PRO A 25 0.76 9.44 1.51
C PRO A 25 2.00 8.58 1.76
N VAL A 26 2.82 8.90 2.78
CA VAL A 26 4.02 8.15 3.13
C VAL A 26 3.66 6.77 3.66
N SER A 27 2.76 6.70 4.65
CA SER A 27 2.29 5.41 5.18
C SER A 27 1.45 4.62 4.18
N ALA A 28 0.73 5.32 3.29
CA ALA A 28 0.02 4.68 2.18
C ALA A 28 0.99 3.97 1.22
N LEU A 29 2.07 4.66 0.81
CA LEU A 29 3.10 4.12 -0.08
C LEU A 29 3.74 2.85 0.49
N GLU A 30 4.10 2.86 1.78
CA GLU A 30 4.68 1.68 2.45
C GLU A 30 3.70 0.50 2.51
N SER A 31 2.42 0.77 2.77
CA SER A 31 1.38 -0.26 2.81
C SER A 31 1.16 -0.90 1.43
N PHE A 32 1.14 -0.10 0.36
CA PHE A 32 1.02 -0.59 -1.01
C PHE A 32 2.27 -1.34 -1.48
N ARG A 33 3.47 -0.88 -1.11
CA ARG A 33 4.71 -1.63 -1.35
C ARG A 33 4.68 -3.00 -0.68
N ARG A 34 4.16 -3.10 0.55
CA ARG A 34 3.95 -4.38 1.22
C ARG A 34 2.98 -5.27 0.46
N ALA A 35 1.86 -4.72 -0.03
CA ALA A 35 0.91 -5.49 -0.85
C ALA A 35 1.58 -6.07 -2.11
N LEU A 36 2.42 -5.29 -2.80
CA LEU A 36 3.16 -5.75 -3.98
C LEU A 36 4.26 -6.78 -3.68
N ARG A 37 4.90 -6.72 -2.50
CA ARG A 37 5.85 -7.77 -2.08
C ARG A 37 5.16 -9.12 -1.85
N LEU A 38 3.89 -9.09 -1.42
CA LEU A 38 3.08 -10.28 -1.16
C LEU A 38 2.40 -10.82 -2.42
N ASN A 39 1.91 -9.93 -3.28
CA ASN A 39 1.37 -10.26 -4.58
C ASN A 39 1.88 -9.26 -5.62
N PRO A 40 2.91 -9.66 -6.39
CA PRO A 40 3.44 -8.82 -7.45
C PRO A 40 2.45 -8.57 -8.58
N ASP A 41 1.31 -9.25 -8.73
CA ASP A 41 0.43 -9.07 -9.90
C ASP A 41 -0.64 -7.97 -9.72
N LEU A 42 -0.56 -7.20 -8.63
CA LEU A 42 -1.51 -6.13 -8.34
C LEU A 42 -1.23 -4.86 -9.16
N GLU A 43 -1.61 -4.86 -10.44
CA GLU A 43 -1.43 -3.72 -11.35
C GLU A 43 -2.04 -2.41 -10.82
N GLY A 44 -3.25 -2.47 -10.26
CA GLY A 44 -3.90 -1.30 -9.67
C GLY A 44 -3.08 -0.68 -8.52
N ILE A 45 -2.37 -1.51 -7.74
CA ILE A 45 -1.52 -1.06 -6.64
C ILE A 45 -0.20 -0.50 -7.15
N ARG A 46 0.36 -1.06 -8.23
CA ARG A 46 1.52 -0.48 -8.91
C ARG A 46 1.28 0.97 -9.32
N VAL A 47 0.12 1.27 -9.90
CA VAL A 47 -0.24 2.64 -10.29
C VAL A 47 -0.27 3.57 -9.07
N GLN A 48 -0.84 3.12 -7.95
CA GLN A 48 -0.84 3.91 -6.70
C GLN A 48 0.57 4.16 -6.18
N VAL A 49 1.46 3.16 -6.20
CA VAL A 49 2.85 3.31 -5.75
C VAL A 49 3.60 4.35 -6.60
N VAL A 50 3.47 4.30 -7.93
CA VAL A 50 4.13 5.27 -8.83
C VAL A 50 3.62 6.69 -8.56
N ARG A 51 2.31 6.86 -8.42
CA ARG A 51 1.70 8.16 -8.12
C ARG A 51 2.16 8.71 -6.78
N LEU A 52 2.17 7.86 -5.74
CA LEU A 52 2.53 8.26 -4.38
C LEU A 52 4.02 8.51 -4.22
N ALA A 53 4.88 7.74 -4.88
CA ALA A 53 6.32 7.97 -4.87
C ALA A 53 6.65 9.39 -5.35
N ARG A 54 6.09 9.82 -6.49
CA ARG A 54 6.26 11.19 -7.00
C ARG A 54 5.79 12.24 -6.02
N MET A 55 4.59 12.06 -5.45
CA MET A 55 4.02 13.00 -4.48
C MET A 55 4.84 13.12 -3.18
N VAL A 56 5.51 12.04 -2.77
CA VAL A 56 6.36 12.03 -1.57
C VAL A 56 7.76 12.59 -1.88
N GLU A 57 8.28 12.40 -3.08
CA GLU A 57 9.56 12.97 -3.54
C GLU A 57 9.49 14.49 -3.76
N ASP A 58 8.32 15.01 -4.16
CA ASP A 58 8.08 16.44 -4.41
C ASP A 58 7.82 17.27 -3.12
N LYS A 59 7.87 16.64 -1.93
CA LYS A 59 7.63 17.27 -0.62
C LYS A 59 8.93 17.52 0.14
#